data_AF-A0A421CCI4-F1
#
_entry.id   AF-A0A421CCI4-F1
#
_cell.length_a   1.000
_cell.length_b   1.000
_cell.length_c   1.000
_cell.angle_alpha   90.00
_cell.angle_beta   90.00
_cell.angle_gamma   90.00
#
_symmetry.space_group_name_H-M   'P 1'
#
loop_
_entity.id
_entity.type
_entity.pdbx_description
1 polymer ?
#
loop_
_entity_poly.entity_id
_entity_poly.type
_entity_poly.pdbx_seq_one_letter_code
_entity_poly.pdbx_strand_id
1 'polypeptide(L)'
;MLRYIVKILVSSVIIVLVSEVSKKSGYIGGLIASLPLTSMLALFWLYNDTNSSSKVAELSTGILLFVLPSLIFFVAMPLLLRRGINFYVALALSSGVMMAGYAFFSLILSKFGVRL
;
A
#
# COMPACT_ATOMS: atom_id res chain seq x y z
N MET A 1 -25.08 3.34 7.26
CA MET A 1 -25.00 2.53 6.02
C MET A 1 -24.59 3.36 4.80
N LEU A 2 -25.26 4.47 4.48
CA LEU A 2 -24.91 5.31 3.31
C LEU A 2 -23.43 5.72 3.24
N ARG A 3 -22.84 6.15 4.36
CA ARG A 3 -21.41 6.49 4.44
C ARG A 3 -20.48 5.33 4.04
N TYR A 4 -20.81 4.10 4.44
CA TYR A 4 -20.02 2.93 4.07
C TYR A 4 -20.17 2.60 2.58
N ILE A 5 -21.39 2.73 2.03
CA ILE A 5 -21.64 2.56 0.59
C ILE A 5 -20.79 3.55 -0.22
N VAL A 6 -20.75 4.82 0.20
CA VAL A 6 -19.92 5.84 -0.46
C VAL A 6 -18.43 5.48 -0.38
N LYS A 7 -17.92 5.08 0.80
CA LYS A 7 -16.52 4.64 0.97
C LYS A 7 -16.20 3.47 0.03
N ILE A 8 -17.09 2.50 -0.10
CA ILE A 8 -16.93 1.32 -0.98
C ILE A 8 -16.91 1.74 -2.45
N LEU A 9 -17.89 2.53 -2.89
CA LEU A 9 -18.01 2.96 -4.30
C LEU A 9 -16.80 3.80 -4.74
N VAL A 10 -16.37 4.76 -3.92
CA VAL A 10 -15.20 5.59 -4.25
C VAL A 10 -13.94 4.71 -4.34
N SER A 11 -13.76 3.77 -3.40
CA SER A 11 -12.59 2.89 -3.40
C SER A 11 -12.57 1.95 -4.60
N SER A 12 -13.71 1.34 -4.96
CA SER A 12 -13.79 0.44 -6.11
C SER A 12 -13.58 1.17 -7.43
N VAL A 13 -14.13 2.38 -7.58
CA VAL A 13 -13.89 3.22 -8.77
C VAL A 13 -12.41 3.51 -8.96
N ILE A 14 -11.69 3.88 -7.89
CA ILE A 14 -10.23 4.10 -7.99
C ILE A 14 -9.52 2.82 -8.45
N ILE A 15 -9.82 1.68 -7.83
CA ILE A 15 -9.18 0.39 -8.20
C ILE A 15 -9.40 0.07 -9.68
N VAL A 16 -10.64 0.24 -10.18
CA VAL A 16 -10.97 0.00 -11.59
C VAL A 16 -10.22 0.98 -12.49
N LEU A 17 -10.22 2.27 -12.17
CA LEU A 17 -9.50 3.28 -12.95
C LEU A 17 -8.00 2.98 -13.06
N VAL A 18 -7.34 2.63 -11.94
CA VAL A 18 -5.91 2.27 -11.95
C VAL A 18 -5.68 1.03 -12.82
N SER A 19 -6.53 0.01 -12.69
CA SER A 19 -6.42 -1.23 -13.48
C SER A 19 -6.57 -0.95 -14.99
N GLU A 20 -7.58 -0.19 -15.39
CA GLU A 20 -7.83 0.12 -16.80
C GLU A 20 -6.75 1.01 -17.43
N VAL A 21 -6.24 1.99 -16.68
CA VAL A 21 -5.16 2.85 -17.19
C VAL A 21 -3.84 2.07 -17.30
N SER A 22 -3.55 1.18 -16.34
CA SER A 22 -2.33 0.38 -16.34
C SER A 22 -2.25 -0.62 -17.50
N LYS A 23 -3.40 -1.08 -18.02
CA LYS A 23 -3.45 -1.92 -19.23
C LYS A 23 -3.01 -1.18 -20.48
N LYS A 24 -3.24 0.13 -20.55
CA LYS A 24 -2.97 0.96 -21.75
C LYS A 24 -1.52 1.47 -21.80
N SER A 25 -0.92 1.78 -20.65
CA SER A 25 0.47 2.25 -20.57
C SER A 25 1.11 1.84 -19.26
N GLY A 26 2.21 1.09 -19.34
CA GLY A 26 2.98 0.68 -18.16
C GLY A 26 3.61 1.87 -17.42
N TYR A 27 3.99 2.94 -18.11
CA TYR A 27 4.54 4.15 -17.49
C TYR A 27 3.49 4.91 -16.69
N ILE A 28 2.34 5.20 -17.31
CA ILE A 28 1.23 5.91 -16.63
C ILE A 28 0.65 5.02 -15.52
N GLY A 29 0.53 3.72 -15.78
CA GLY A 29 0.13 2.73 -14.77
C GLY A 29 1.05 2.74 -13.56
N GLY A 30 2.37 2.73 -13.78
CA GLY A 30 3.37 2.83 -12.70
C GLY A 30 3.27 4.14 -11.91
N LEU A 31 3.10 5.28 -12.59
CA LEU A 31 2.91 6.58 -11.94
C LEU A 31 1.67 6.58 -11.05
N ILE A 32 0.52 6.19 -11.59
CA ILE A 32 -0.74 6.19 -10.84
C ILE A 32 -0.68 5.17 -9.69
N ALA A 33 -0.14 3.98 -9.92
CA ALA A 33 0.01 2.96 -8.89
C ALA A 33 0.99 3.37 -7.77
N SER A 34 1.95 4.27 -8.06
CA SER A 34 2.86 4.82 -7.03
C SER A 34 2.23 5.89 -6.15
N LEU A 35 1.11 6.49 -6.58
CA LEU A 35 0.42 7.50 -5.78
C LEU A 35 -0.23 6.85 -4.55
N PRO A 36 -0.17 7.48 -3.37
CA PRO A 36 -0.73 6.94 -2.14
C PRO A 36 -2.26 7.09 -2.08
N LEU A 37 -3.01 6.83 -3.17
CA LEU A 37 -4.44 7.11 -3.29
C LEU A 37 -5.28 6.46 -2.19
N THR A 38 -4.98 5.20 -1.87
CA THR A 38 -5.65 4.46 -0.79
C THR A 38 -5.39 5.09 0.57
N SER A 39 -4.14 5.51 0.81
CA SER A 39 -3.72 6.17 2.04
C SER A 39 -4.33 7.57 2.16
N MET A 40 -4.37 8.34 1.07
CA MET A 40 -5.02 9.65 1.02
C MET A 40 -6.51 9.55 1.36
N LEU A 41 -7.21 8.56 0.79
CA LEU A 41 -8.60 8.28 1.16
C LEU A 41 -8.73 7.90 2.64
N ALA A 42 -7.89 7.00 3.14
CA ALA A 42 -7.92 6.58 4.54
C ALA A 42 -7.72 7.77 5.49
N LEU A 43 -6.74 8.64 5.21
CA LEU A 43 -6.47 9.86 5.98
C LEU A 43 -7.63 10.85 5.91
N PHE A 44 -8.20 11.06 4.71
CA PHE A 44 -9.37 11.91 4.52
C PHE A 44 -10.55 11.42 5.37
N TRP A 45 -10.87 10.12 5.30
CA TRP A 45 -11.94 9.55 6.10
C TRP A 45 -11.64 9.62 7.59
N LEU A 46 -10.42 9.32 8.03
CA LEU A 46 -10.00 9.40 9.42
C LEU A 46 -10.18 10.82 9.98
N TYR A 47 -9.78 11.85 9.23
CA TYR A 47 -10.01 13.23 9.63
C TYR A 47 -11.50 13.54 9.75
N ASN A 48 -12.31 13.17 8.75
CA ASN A 48 -13.76 13.40 8.80
C ASN A 48 -14.49 12.57 9.88
N ASP A 49 -13.91 11.45 10.30
CA ASP A 49 -14.41 10.59 11.38
C ASP A 49 -14.02 11.11 12.78
N THR A 50 -12.85 11.76 12.92
CA THR A 50 -12.26 12.07 14.24
C THR A 50 -12.01 13.55 14.49
N ASN A 51 -12.02 14.40 13.47
CA ASN A 51 -11.57 15.80 13.47
C ASN A 51 -10.20 16.00 14.14
N SER A 52 -9.33 14.98 14.12
CA SER A 52 -8.04 15.00 14.83
C SER A 52 -6.86 15.01 13.86
N SER A 53 -6.20 16.15 13.73
CA SER A 53 -4.94 16.25 12.97
C SER A 53 -3.81 15.42 13.57
N SER A 54 -3.84 15.17 14.88
CA SER A 54 -2.85 14.31 15.55
C SER A 54 -2.97 12.85 15.09
N LYS A 55 -4.18 12.30 14.99
CA LYS A 55 -4.40 10.95 14.45
C LYS A 55 -4.01 10.84 12.97
N VAL A 56 -4.26 11.88 12.20
CA VAL A 56 -3.82 11.96 10.78
C VAL A 56 -2.30 11.96 10.69
N ALA A 57 -1.60 12.73 11.53
CA ALA A 57 -0.14 12.78 11.56
C ALA A 57 0.47 11.43 12.00
N GLU A 58 -0.12 10.78 12.99
CA GLU A 58 0.28 9.45 13.47
C GLU A 58 0.15 8.40 12.35
N LEU A 59 -1.03 8.32 11.71
CA LEU A 59 -1.25 7.39 10.60
C LEU A 59 -0.31 7.70 9.41
N SER A 60 -0.11 8.97 9.08
CA SER A 60 0.80 9.37 8.00
C SER A 60 2.25 8.95 8.28
N THR A 61 2.70 9.09 9.53
CA THR A 61 4.04 8.68 9.98
C THR A 61 4.17 7.16 9.94
N GLY A 62 3.14 6.44 10.40
CA GLY A 62 3.09 4.98 10.29
C GLY A 62 3.18 4.50 8.85
N ILE A 63 2.40 5.10 7.93
CA ILE A 63 2.45 4.79 6.50
C ILE A 63 3.85 5.06 5.94
N LEU A 64 4.46 6.20 6.25
CA LEU A 64 5.81 6.54 5.78
C LEU A 64 6.83 5.44 6.15
N LEU A 65 6.81 4.99 7.40
CA LEU A 65 7.72 3.95 7.89
C LEU A 65 7.41 2.59 7.24
N PHE A 66 6.14 2.23 7.14
CA PHE A 66 5.69 0.95 6.58
C PHE A 66 5.73 0.87 5.05
N VAL A 67 5.92 1.97 4.33
CA VAL A 67 6.20 1.93 2.89
C VAL A 67 7.59 1.34 2.61
N LEU A 68 8.58 1.56 3.47
CA LEU A 68 9.94 1.03 3.26
C LEU A 68 9.98 -0.50 3.09
N PRO A 69 9.41 -1.32 4.01
CA PRO A 69 9.35 -2.77 3.81
C PRO A 69 8.44 -3.18 2.64
N SER A 70 7.45 -2.37 2.24
CA SER A 70 6.58 -2.70 1.10
C SER A 70 7.33 -2.68 -0.24
N LEU A 71 8.41 -1.88 -0.35
CA LEU A 71 9.27 -1.84 -1.54
C LEU A 71 9.89 -3.20 -1.89
N ILE A 72 10.05 -4.10 -0.92
CA ILE A 72 10.52 -5.47 -1.12
C ILE A 72 9.65 -6.19 -2.16
N PHE A 73 8.33 -6.01 -2.11
CA PHE A 73 7.41 -6.61 -3.06
C PHE A 73 7.69 -6.15 -4.50
N PHE A 74 7.89 -4.85 -4.68
CA PHE A 74 8.15 -4.23 -5.98
C PHE A 74 9.50 -4.60 -6.59
N VAL A 75 10.44 -5.11 -5.78
CA VAL A 75 11.70 -5.69 -6.25
C VAL A 75 11.53 -7.19 -6.52
N ALA A 76 10.98 -7.94 -5.58
CA ALA A 76 10.86 -9.39 -5.66
C ALA A 76 9.96 -9.84 -6.81
N MET A 77 8.79 -9.20 -6.98
CA MET A 77 7.82 -9.60 -7.99
C MET A 77 8.37 -9.56 -9.43
N PRO A 78 8.92 -8.44 -9.94
CA PRO A 78 9.48 -8.41 -11.29
C PRO A 78 10.69 -9.35 -11.46
N LEU A 79 11.50 -9.57 -10.42
CA LEU A 79 12.62 -10.51 -10.48
C LEU A 79 12.13 -11.97 -10.65
N LEU A 80 11.12 -12.38 -9.88
CA LEU A 80 10.55 -13.72 -9.98
C LEU A 80 9.86 -13.93 -11.33
N LEU A 81 9.10 -12.95 -11.82
CA LEU A 81 8.46 -13.03 -13.14
C LEU A 81 9.48 -13.11 -14.29
N ARG A 82 10.56 -12.31 -14.23
CA ARG A 82 11.63 -12.36 -15.25
C ARG A 82 12.39 -13.70 -15.26
N ARG A 83 12.32 -14.48 -14.19
CA ARG A 83 12.84 -15.86 -14.10
C ARG A 83 11.85 -16.91 -14.61
N GLY A 84 10.69 -16.51 -15.14
CA GLY A 84 9.67 -17.42 -15.67
C GLY A 84 8.80 -18.08 -14.60
N ILE A 85 8.87 -17.63 -13.34
CA ILE A 85 7.99 -18.14 -12.28
C ILE A 85 6.56 -17.70 -12.57
N ASN A 86 5.61 -18.62 -12.42
CA ASN A 86 4.18 -18.35 -12.61
C ASN A 86 3.71 -17.15 -11.76
N PHE A 87 2.86 -16.31 -12.32
CA PHE A 87 2.35 -15.09 -11.68
C PHE A 87 1.83 -15.30 -10.25
N TYR A 88 0.98 -16.32 -10.02
CA TYR A 88 0.38 -16.54 -8.70
C TYR A 88 1.40 -17.00 -7.67
N VAL A 89 2.36 -17.82 -8.10
CA VAL A 89 3.48 -18.26 -7.25
C VAL A 89 4.40 -17.08 -6.94
N ALA A 90 4.74 -16.28 -7.96
CA ALA A 90 5.56 -15.09 -7.79
C ALA A 90 4.91 -14.08 -6.83
N LEU A 91 3.58 -13.87 -6.95
CA LEU A 91 2.79 -13.03 -6.07
C LEU A 91 2.82 -13.52 -4.61
N ALA A 92 2.62 -14.83 -4.40
CA ALA A 92 2.66 -15.41 -3.06
C ALA A 92 4.05 -15.29 -2.42
N LEU A 93 5.11 -15.60 -3.18
CA LEU A 93 6.49 -15.51 -2.71
C LEU A 93 6.91 -14.05 -2.43
N SER A 94 6.64 -13.12 -3.34
CA SER A 94 6.98 -11.70 -3.13
C SER A 94 6.24 -11.12 -1.93
N SER A 95 4.96 -11.48 -1.75
CA SER A 95 4.18 -11.10 -0.57
C SER A 95 4.75 -11.71 0.71
N GLY A 96 5.14 -12.98 0.70
CA GLY A 96 5.75 -13.66 1.85
C GLY A 96 7.08 -13.03 2.27
N VAL A 97 7.96 -12.72 1.31
CA VAL A 97 9.23 -12.03 1.59
C VAL A 97 8.99 -10.61 2.11
N MET A 98 8.02 -9.88 1.55
CA MET A 98 7.61 -8.57 2.05
C MET A 98 7.12 -8.66 3.51
N MET A 99 6.27 -9.64 3.85
CA MET A 99 5.78 -9.83 5.22
C MET A 99 6.92 -10.16 6.20
N ALA A 100 7.90 -10.97 5.80
CA ALA A 100 9.10 -11.19 6.60
C ALA A 100 9.89 -9.88 6.80
N GLY A 101 9.97 -9.05 5.76
CA GLY A 101 10.55 -7.70 5.84
C GLY A 101 9.83 -6.79 6.82
N TYR A 102 8.48 -6.80 6.84
CA TYR A 102 7.69 -6.09 7.84
C TYR A 102 8.02 -6.55 9.26
N ALA A 103 8.04 -7.87 9.51
CA ALA A 103 8.36 -8.41 10.82
C ALA A 103 9.76 -7.98 11.28
N PHE A 104 10.76 -8.08 10.40
CA PHE A 104 12.12 -7.63 10.68
C PHE A 104 12.21 -6.12 10.94
N PHE A 105 11.54 -5.31 10.13
CA PHE A 105 11.51 -3.86 10.29
C PHE A 105 10.85 -3.43 11.61
N SER A 106 9.74 -4.06 12.00
CA SER A 106 9.11 -3.82 13.30
C SER A 106 10.01 -4.18 14.48
N LEU A 107 10.79 -5.27 14.38
CA LEU A 107 11.80 -5.61 15.39
C LEU A 107 12.86 -4.51 15.51
N ILE A 108 13.33 -3.96 14.38
CA ILE A 108 14.29 -2.84 14.38
C ILE A 108 13.67 -1.61 15.05
N LEU A 109 12.48 -1.19 14.62
CA LEU A 109 11.80 -0.02 15.19
C LEU A 109 11.62 -0.14 16.71
N SER A 110 11.26 -1.33 17.20
CA SER A 110 11.10 -1.58 18.63
C SER A 110 12.38 -1.36 19.43
N LYS A 111 13.55 -1.64 18.84
CA LYS A 111 14.87 -1.40 19.47
C LYS A 111 15.22 0.09 19.56
N PHE A 112 14.70 0.90 18.65
CA PHE A 112 14.84 2.35 18.66
C PHE A 112 13.76 3.06 19.49
N GLY A 113 12.93 2.31 20.22
CA GLY A 113 11.86 2.87 21.06
C GLY A 113 10.64 3.37 20.27
N VAL A 114 10.60 3.15 18.95
CA VAL A 114 9.44 3.47 18.12
C VAL A 114 8.46 2.30 18.21
N ARG A 115 7.41 2.46 19.01
CA ARG A 115 6.26 1.55 19.05
C ARG A 115 5.14 2.18 18.24
N LEU A 116 5.03 1.74 16.98
CA LEU A 116 3.89 2.02 16.10
C LEU A 116 2.79 0.99 16.32
#